data_AF-A0A5C9AXE4-F1
#
_entry.id   AF-A0A5C9AXE4-F1
#
_cell.length_a   1.000
_cell.length_b   1.000
_cell.length_c   1.000
_cell.angle_alpha   90.00
_cell.angle_beta   90.00
_cell.angle_gamma   90.00
#
_symmetry.space_group_name_H-M   'P 1'
#
loop_
_entity.id
_entity.type
_entity.pdbx_description
1 polymer ?
#
loop_
_entity_poly.entity_id
_entity_poly.type
_entity_poly.pdbx_seq_one_letter_code
_entity_poly.pdbx_strand_id
1 'polypeptide(L)'
;MNDALWQITSLGDALLALAHAARLPHQATKLAAPLSAKDMPTWLDAAATRIGLEANSVSAGYADVTNMLRQCGPAIVTLVGWTPSSDRPSRVPSTGAWDRPDVGVRTTVLVVLSASRTHLRVVAPDLSIRSVLIDDVREALCREVERPVAAEIETLIHDVGLHGRAAQRATSALRQQRLADAQIGGVWMLRAPGHGEVRWSRWLTLLIGSHVIEQQCS
;
A
#
# COMPACT_ATOMS: atom_id res chain seq x y z
N MET A 1 3.37 5.24 12.45
CA MET A 1 2.44 4.68 11.45
C MET A 1 1.34 3.80 12.06
N ASN A 2 1.60 2.94 13.07
CA ASN A 2 0.58 2.05 13.68
C ASN A 2 -0.77 2.71 14.02
N ASP A 3 -0.75 3.89 14.66
CA ASP A 3 -1.98 4.56 15.11
C ASP A 3 -2.84 5.13 13.96
N ALA A 4 -2.32 5.10 12.72
CA ALA A 4 -3.03 5.55 11.53
C ALA A 4 -3.65 4.40 10.72
N LEU A 5 -3.46 3.14 11.17
CA LEU A 5 -3.94 1.97 10.46
C LEU A 5 -5.38 1.62 10.86
N TRP A 6 -6.23 1.55 9.85
CA TRP A 6 -7.60 1.05 9.97
C TRP A 6 -7.60 -0.47 9.88
N GLN A 7 -8.45 -1.10 10.69
CA GLN A 7 -8.77 -2.51 10.49
C GLN A 7 -9.73 -2.64 9.30
N ILE A 8 -9.64 -3.75 8.58
CA ILE A 8 -10.54 -4.03 7.45
C ILE A 8 -12.03 -4.02 7.84
N THR A 9 -12.33 -4.38 9.09
CA THR A 9 -13.69 -4.33 9.65
C THR A 9 -14.23 -2.92 9.83
N SER A 10 -13.37 -1.89 9.79
CA SER A 10 -13.74 -0.47 9.88
C SER A 10 -13.61 0.24 8.53
N LEU A 11 -13.48 -0.50 7.42
CA LEU A 11 -13.22 0.09 6.10
C LEU A 11 -14.37 0.98 5.60
N GLY A 12 -15.62 0.69 5.99
CA GLY A 12 -16.78 1.54 5.68
C GLY A 12 -16.64 2.95 6.29
N ASP A 13 -16.28 3.02 7.57
CA ASP A 13 -16.04 4.29 8.26
C ASP A 13 -14.80 5.01 7.70
N ALA A 14 -13.76 4.24 7.37
CA ALA A 14 -12.54 4.74 6.75
C ALA A 14 -12.81 5.42 5.39
N LEU A 15 -13.66 4.80 4.57
CA LEU A 15 -14.07 5.31 3.26
C LEU A 15 -14.89 6.61 3.38
N LEU A 16 -15.85 6.67 4.32
CA LEU A 16 -16.63 7.88 4.59
C LEU A 16 -15.75 9.00 5.17
N ALA A 17 -14.83 8.67 6.08
CA ALA A 17 -13.87 9.60 6.64
C ALA A 17 -12.96 10.19 5.55
N LEU A 18 -12.51 9.37 4.59
CA LEU A 18 -11.75 9.84 3.44
C LEU A 18 -12.57 10.79 2.58
N ALA A 19 -13.79 10.41 2.21
CA ALA A 19 -14.67 11.23 1.37
C ALA A 19 -14.92 12.60 2.02
N HIS A 20 -15.22 12.61 3.32
CA HIS A 20 -15.41 13.84 4.09
C HIS A 20 -14.13 14.69 4.16
N ALA A 21 -12.99 14.09 4.53
CA ALA A 21 -11.71 14.81 4.66
C ALA A 21 -11.21 15.36 3.32
N ALA A 22 -11.43 14.63 2.22
CA ALA A 22 -11.12 15.04 0.86
C ALA A 22 -12.15 16.01 0.26
N ARG A 23 -13.23 16.30 0.98
CA ARG A 23 -14.35 17.14 0.53
C ARG A 23 -14.94 16.63 -0.80
N LEU A 24 -14.97 15.32 -0.97
CA LEU A 24 -15.62 14.70 -2.12
C LEU A 24 -17.15 14.73 -1.90
N PRO A 25 -17.94 15.10 -2.92
CA PRO A 25 -19.39 15.00 -2.85
C PRO A 25 -19.78 13.53 -2.66
N HIS A 26 -20.46 13.22 -1.56
CA HIS A 26 -20.87 11.85 -1.26
C HIS A 26 -22.20 11.82 -0.51
N GLN A 27 -22.89 10.69 -0.61
CA GLN A 27 -24.08 10.41 0.19
C GLN A 27 -23.67 9.80 1.53
N ALA A 28 -24.10 10.40 2.64
CA ALA A 28 -23.82 9.92 3.99
C ALA A 28 -24.69 8.69 4.31
N THR A 29 -24.28 7.53 3.79
CA THR A 29 -24.95 6.24 3.99
C THR A 29 -24.02 5.29 4.72
N LYS A 30 -24.53 4.61 5.75
CA LYS A 30 -23.74 3.60 6.49
C LYS A 30 -23.34 2.44 5.56
N LEU A 31 -22.05 2.11 5.55
CA LEU A 31 -21.49 1.03 4.75
C LEU A 31 -21.19 -0.17 5.66
N ALA A 32 -21.74 -1.35 5.33
CA ALA A 32 -21.30 -2.60 5.95
C ALA A 32 -19.84 -2.87 5.58
N ALA A 33 -19.04 -3.42 6.49
CA ALA A 33 -17.65 -3.79 6.21
C ALA A 33 -17.56 -4.98 5.23
N PRO A 34 -16.45 -5.13 4.50
CA PRO A 34 -16.19 -6.35 3.73
C PRO A 34 -16.04 -7.55 4.68
N LEU A 35 -16.45 -8.73 4.19
CA LEU A 35 -16.38 -9.98 4.95
C LEU A 35 -14.94 -10.50 5.09
N SER A 36 -14.09 -10.20 4.10
CA SER A 36 -12.68 -10.60 4.08
C SER A 36 -11.81 -9.65 3.25
N ALA A 37 -10.50 -9.78 3.37
CA ALA A 37 -9.53 -9.06 2.54
C ALA A 37 -9.64 -9.42 1.05
N LYS A 38 -10.06 -10.65 0.74
CA LYS A 38 -10.24 -11.13 -0.63
C LYS A 38 -11.43 -10.45 -1.31
N ASP A 39 -12.49 -10.13 -0.56
CA ASP A 39 -13.70 -9.50 -1.08
C ASP A 39 -13.57 -7.96 -1.17
N MET A 40 -12.50 -7.42 -0.60
CA MET A 40 -12.27 -5.98 -0.51
C MET A 40 -12.33 -5.26 -1.87
N PRO A 41 -11.73 -5.77 -2.98
CA PRO A 41 -11.81 -5.12 -4.29
C PRO A 41 -13.25 -4.89 -4.75
N THR A 42 -14.04 -5.96 -4.82
CA THR A 42 -15.45 -5.93 -5.25
C THR A 42 -16.30 -5.11 -4.29
N TRP A 43 -16.05 -5.24 -2.99
CA TRP A 43 -16.76 -4.47 -1.99
C TRP A 43 -16.47 -2.97 -2.13
N LEU A 44 -15.23 -2.58 -2.39
CA LEU A 44 -14.82 -1.17 -2.42
C LEU A 44 -15.38 -0.45 -3.64
N ASP A 45 -15.44 -1.12 -4.80
CA ASP A 45 -16.12 -0.63 -5.98
C ASP A 45 -17.64 -0.40 -5.73
N ALA A 46 -18.33 -1.41 -5.19
CA ALA A 46 -19.75 -1.31 -4.86
C ALA A 46 -20.04 -0.26 -3.77
N ALA A 47 -19.17 -0.16 -2.76
CA ALA A 47 -19.30 0.79 -1.67
C ALA A 47 -19.07 2.23 -2.14
N ALA A 48 -18.04 2.48 -2.96
CA ALA A 48 -17.78 3.78 -3.57
C ALA A 48 -18.96 4.23 -4.44
N THR A 49 -19.44 3.35 -5.33
CA THR A 49 -20.59 3.61 -6.20
C THR A 49 -21.83 4.02 -5.38
N ARG A 50 -22.10 3.31 -4.28
CA ARG A 50 -23.24 3.59 -3.39
C ARG A 50 -23.17 4.94 -2.70
N ILE A 51 -21.98 5.50 -2.47
CA ILE A 51 -21.82 6.85 -1.92
C ILE A 51 -21.65 7.91 -3.01
N GLY A 52 -21.78 7.56 -4.28
CA GLY A 52 -21.62 8.48 -5.41
C GLY A 52 -20.16 8.80 -5.74
N LEU A 53 -19.23 7.91 -5.40
CA LEU A 53 -17.82 7.98 -5.78
C LEU A 53 -17.48 6.82 -6.71
N GLU A 54 -16.31 6.91 -7.34
CA GLU A 54 -15.73 5.81 -8.10
C GLU A 54 -14.38 5.43 -7.49
N ALA A 55 -14.11 4.13 -7.47
CA ALA A 55 -12.86 3.60 -6.96
C ALA A 55 -12.06 2.91 -8.08
N ASN A 56 -10.83 3.37 -8.29
CA ASN A 56 -9.95 2.80 -9.31
C ASN A 56 -8.77 2.11 -8.64
N SER A 57 -8.62 0.80 -8.89
CA SER A 57 -7.41 0.07 -8.52
C SER A 57 -6.25 0.54 -9.36
N VAL A 58 -5.12 0.86 -8.72
CA VAL A 58 -3.88 1.21 -9.39
C VAL A 58 -2.77 0.30 -8.92
N SER A 59 -1.95 -0.11 -9.89
CA SER A 59 -0.70 -0.80 -9.66
C SER A 59 0.46 -0.02 -10.27
N ALA A 60 1.66 -0.27 -9.76
CA ALA A 60 2.89 0.24 -10.34
C ALA A 60 3.99 -0.81 -10.28
N GLY A 61 4.95 -0.73 -11.19
CA GLY A 61 6.18 -1.51 -11.09
C GLY A 61 6.92 -1.19 -9.79
N TYR A 62 7.69 -2.14 -9.28
CA TYR A 62 8.44 -2.02 -8.02
C TYR A 62 9.27 -0.72 -7.92
N ALA A 63 9.89 -0.29 -9.02
CA ALA A 63 10.70 0.94 -9.07
C ALA A 63 9.86 2.23 -8.93
N ASP A 64 8.58 2.17 -9.33
CA ASP A 64 7.70 3.34 -9.44
C ASP A 64 6.78 3.53 -8.23
N VAL A 65 6.78 2.61 -7.26
CA VAL A 65 5.92 2.66 -6.07
C VAL A 65 6.00 4.00 -5.34
N THR A 66 7.20 4.55 -5.16
CA THR A 66 7.36 5.85 -4.48
C THR A 66 6.66 6.97 -5.27
N ASN A 67 6.80 6.95 -6.60
CA ASN A 67 6.15 7.92 -7.46
C ASN A 67 4.63 7.70 -7.47
N MET A 68 4.20 6.44 -7.40
CA MET A 68 2.80 6.05 -7.25
C MET A 68 2.18 6.69 -6.00
N LEU A 69 2.83 6.47 -4.85
CA LEU A 69 2.39 6.98 -3.55
C LEU A 69 2.35 8.51 -3.48
N ARG A 70 3.25 9.20 -4.19
CA ARG A 70 3.30 10.66 -4.21
C ARG A 70 2.12 11.34 -4.90
N GLN A 71 1.32 10.57 -5.61
CA GLN A 71 0.27 11.11 -6.46
C GLN A 71 -1.07 10.40 -6.25
N CYS A 72 -1.11 9.35 -5.43
CA CYS A 72 -2.31 8.58 -5.11
C CYS A 72 -3.23 9.27 -4.08
N GLY A 73 -3.52 10.57 -4.22
CA GLY A 73 -4.38 11.29 -3.26
C GLY A 73 -5.65 11.82 -3.91
N PRO A 74 -6.87 11.52 -3.39
CA PRO A 74 -7.20 10.67 -2.23
C PRO A 74 -7.27 9.17 -2.55
N ALA A 75 -6.77 8.30 -1.66
CA ALA A 75 -6.74 6.85 -1.85
C ALA A 75 -6.81 6.02 -0.56
N ILE A 76 -7.10 4.74 -0.74
CA ILE A 76 -7.02 3.67 0.23
C ILE A 76 -5.83 2.77 -0.14
N VAL A 77 -4.94 2.51 0.82
CA VAL A 77 -3.75 1.67 0.64
C VAL A 77 -3.84 0.47 1.58
N THR A 78 -3.79 -0.74 1.02
CA THR A 78 -3.87 -1.99 1.77
C THR A 78 -2.48 -2.47 2.15
N LEU A 79 -2.26 -2.72 3.44
CA LEU A 79 -1.01 -3.19 4.01
C LEU A 79 -1.22 -4.53 4.69
N VAL A 80 -0.38 -5.50 4.33
CA VAL A 80 -0.46 -6.89 4.81
C VAL A 80 0.71 -7.16 5.76
N GLY A 81 0.42 -7.63 6.98
CA GLY A 81 1.46 -8.11 7.90
C GLY A 81 2.50 -7.05 8.30
N TRP A 82 2.16 -5.76 8.22
CA TRP A 82 3.10 -4.72 8.59
C TRP A 82 3.29 -4.66 10.10
N THR A 83 4.53 -4.85 10.50
CA THR A 83 5.07 -4.47 11.81
C THR A 83 6.13 -3.40 11.53
N PRO A 84 6.16 -2.30 12.30
CA PRO A 84 7.19 -1.28 12.11
C PRO A 84 8.57 -1.91 12.14
N SER A 85 9.38 -1.56 11.14
CA SER A 85 10.82 -1.65 11.26
C SER A 85 11.19 -0.79 12.47
N SER A 86 11.44 -1.43 13.60
CA SER A 86 12.03 -0.76 14.74
C SER A 86 13.44 -0.39 14.32
N ASP A 87 13.63 0.78 13.73
CA ASP A 87 14.98 1.30 13.49
C ASP A 87 15.53 1.85 14.82
N ARG A 88 15.87 0.88 15.66
CA ARG A 88 16.91 0.88 16.68
C ARG A 88 17.33 -0.59 16.75
N PRO A 89 18.63 -0.91 16.86
CA PRO A 89 19.04 -2.22 17.33
C PRO A 89 18.59 -2.36 18.80
N SER A 90 17.31 -2.65 19.01
CA SER A 90 16.83 -3.23 20.24
C SER A 90 17.48 -4.59 20.31
N ARG A 91 18.30 -4.79 21.34
CA ARG A 91 18.85 -6.09 21.73
C ARG A 91 17.80 -7.17 21.45
N VAL A 92 18.23 -8.18 20.71
CA VAL A 92 17.50 -9.43 20.51
C VAL A 92 16.81 -9.80 21.82
N PRO A 93 15.47 -9.96 21.87
CA PRO A 93 14.85 -10.71 22.93
C PRO A 93 15.28 -12.17 22.73
N SER A 94 16.42 -12.54 23.29
CA SER A 94 16.72 -13.92 23.62
C SER A 94 15.64 -14.33 24.62
N THR A 95 14.65 -15.09 24.17
CA THR A 95 14.06 -16.28 24.83
C THR A 95 12.67 -16.55 24.22
N GLY A 96 12.56 -17.60 23.40
CA GLY A 96 11.37 -18.47 23.37
C GLY A 96 10.07 -18.00 22.70
N ALA A 97 10.06 -16.99 21.82
CA ALA A 97 8.81 -16.52 21.17
C ALA A 97 8.62 -17.02 19.72
N TRP A 98 9.30 -18.08 19.30
CA TRP A 98 9.27 -18.61 17.93
C TRP A 98 8.36 -19.83 17.77
N ASP A 99 7.17 -19.82 18.36
CA ASP A 99 6.14 -20.80 17.95
C ASP A 99 4.74 -20.35 18.34
N ARG A 100 4.24 -19.32 17.65
CA ARG A 100 2.80 -19.12 17.50
C ARG A 100 2.44 -19.26 16.03
N PRO A 101 2.07 -20.46 15.57
CA PRO A 101 1.27 -20.56 14.37
C PRO A 101 -0.08 -19.88 14.67
N ASP A 102 -0.63 -19.14 13.71
CA ASP A 102 -2.00 -18.58 13.73
C ASP A 102 -2.25 -17.18 14.33
N VAL A 103 -1.27 -16.28 14.39
CA VAL A 103 -1.64 -14.84 14.34
C VAL A 103 -1.93 -14.50 12.87
N GLY A 104 -3.17 -14.81 12.44
CA GLY A 104 -3.65 -14.58 11.09
C GLY A 104 -3.19 -13.23 10.53
N VAL A 105 -2.66 -13.25 9.31
CA VAL A 105 -2.09 -12.08 8.65
C VAL A 105 -3.11 -10.94 8.70
N ARG A 106 -2.85 -9.94 9.54
CA ARG A 106 -3.77 -8.81 9.70
C ARG A 106 -3.65 -7.93 8.47
N THR A 107 -4.72 -7.87 7.70
CA THR A 107 -4.87 -6.89 6.62
C THR A 107 -5.33 -5.58 7.25
N THR A 108 -4.50 -4.57 7.11
CA THR A 108 -4.78 -3.21 7.58
C THR A 108 -4.85 -2.27 6.41
N VAL A 109 -5.50 -1.14 6.60
CA VAL A 109 -5.70 -0.15 5.56
C VAL A 109 -5.22 1.21 6.04
N LEU A 110 -4.52 1.92 5.18
CA LEU A 110 -4.11 3.31 5.37
C LEU A 110 -4.97 4.20 4.46
N VAL A 111 -5.61 5.20 5.06
CA VAL A 111 -6.45 6.15 4.33
C VAL A 111 -5.64 7.40 4.00
N VAL A 112 -5.27 7.55 2.74
CA VAL A 112 -4.40 8.62 2.23
C VAL A 112 -5.25 9.78 1.68
N LEU A 113 -5.14 10.94 2.29
CA LEU A 113 -5.82 12.16 1.85
C LEU A 113 -5.03 12.86 0.72
N SER A 114 -3.73 13.00 0.93
CA SER A 114 -2.83 13.70 0.01
C SER A 114 -1.40 13.27 0.27
N ALA A 115 -0.52 13.54 -0.69
CA ALA A 115 0.89 13.29 -0.56
C ALA A 115 1.70 14.58 -0.74
N SER A 116 2.82 14.64 -0.04
CA SER A 116 3.90 15.59 -0.27
C SER A 116 5.10 14.86 -0.89
N ARG A 117 6.25 15.53 -0.99
CA ARG A 117 7.47 14.89 -1.49
C ARG A 117 7.94 13.72 -0.61
N THR A 118 7.72 13.78 0.70
CA THR A 118 8.29 12.82 1.66
C THR A 118 7.26 12.17 2.59
N HIS A 119 6.10 12.80 2.75
CA HIS A 119 5.07 12.34 3.67
C HIS A 119 3.72 12.19 2.98
N LEU A 120 2.94 11.19 3.41
CA LEU A 120 1.52 11.08 3.17
C LEU A 120 0.76 11.71 4.34
N ARG A 121 -0.26 12.52 4.02
CA ARG A 121 -1.28 12.93 4.99
C ARG A 121 -2.36 11.87 4.99
N VAL A 122 -2.58 11.26 6.14
CA VAL A 122 -3.49 10.14 6.31
C VAL A 122 -4.56 10.46 7.34
N VAL A 123 -5.76 9.89 7.18
CA VAL A 123 -6.81 9.96 8.19
C VAL A 123 -6.69 8.73 9.07
N ALA A 124 -6.54 8.91 10.38
CA ALA A 124 -6.46 7.82 11.36
C ALA A 124 -7.87 7.41 11.85
N PRO A 125 -8.02 6.24 12.51
CA PRO A 125 -9.31 5.77 13.03
C PRO A 125 -10.00 6.72 14.01
N ASP A 126 -9.24 7.56 14.71
CA ASP A 126 -9.72 8.64 15.57
C ASP A 126 -10.14 9.91 14.79
N LEU A 127 -10.21 9.82 13.46
CA LEU A 127 -10.48 10.90 12.49
C LEU A 127 -9.43 12.02 12.49
N SER A 128 -8.33 11.87 13.22
CA SER A 128 -7.22 12.83 13.17
C SER A 128 -6.44 12.70 11.86
N ILE A 129 -5.93 13.83 11.37
CA ILE A 129 -5.03 13.83 10.20
C ILE A 129 -3.59 13.68 10.72
N ARG A 130 -2.90 12.63 10.27
CA ARG A 130 -1.52 12.33 10.65
C ARG A 130 -0.59 12.38 9.44
N SER A 131 0.70 12.57 9.71
CA SER A 131 1.76 12.54 8.70
C SER A 131 2.52 11.21 8.83
N VAL A 132 2.69 10.49 7.72
CA VAL A 132 3.40 9.21 7.65
C VAL A 132 4.45 9.29 6.55
N LEU A 133 5.64 8.72 6.76
CA LEU A 133 6.70 8.72 5.76
C LEU A 133 6.31 7.83 4.57
N ILE A 134 6.58 8.33 3.36
CA ILE A 134 6.34 7.55 2.13
C ILE A 134 7.20 6.28 2.12
N ASP A 135 8.42 6.36 2.65
CA ASP A 135 9.33 5.22 2.68
C ASP A 135 8.82 4.09 3.59
N ASP A 136 8.20 4.42 4.72
CA ASP A 136 7.57 3.42 5.61
C ASP A 136 6.42 2.69 4.89
N VAL A 137 5.60 3.43 4.13
CA VAL A 137 4.45 2.88 3.39
C VAL A 137 4.93 2.06 2.19
N ARG A 138 5.97 2.53 1.49
CA ARG A 138 6.62 1.77 0.43
C ARG A 138 7.18 0.46 0.95
N GLU A 139 7.94 0.49 2.04
CA GLU A 139 8.51 -0.72 2.64
C GLU A 139 7.40 -1.71 2.99
N ALA A 140 6.30 -1.21 3.58
CA ALA A 140 5.14 -2.03 3.91
C ALA A 140 4.48 -2.67 2.68
N LEU A 141 4.26 -1.91 1.61
CA LEU A 141 3.67 -2.40 0.37
C LEU A 141 4.56 -3.41 -0.37
N CYS A 142 5.86 -3.14 -0.41
CA CYS A 142 6.82 -3.96 -1.11
C CYS A 142 7.21 -5.24 -0.35
N ARG A 143 6.94 -5.33 0.95
CA ARG A 143 7.38 -6.43 1.81
C ARG A 143 6.96 -7.81 1.30
N GLU A 144 5.70 -7.96 0.87
CA GLU A 144 5.13 -9.25 0.43
C GLU A 144 5.93 -9.87 -0.72
N VAL A 145 6.28 -9.03 -1.70
CA VAL A 145 6.98 -9.40 -2.93
C VAL A 145 8.49 -9.42 -2.76
N GLU A 146 9.03 -8.60 -1.85
CA GLU A 146 10.44 -8.66 -1.49
C GLU A 146 10.78 -9.93 -0.69
N ARG A 147 9.85 -10.46 0.13
CA ARG A 147 10.11 -11.57 1.06
C ARG A 147 10.73 -12.81 0.40
N PRO A 148 10.18 -13.39 -0.68
CA PRO A 148 10.79 -14.58 -1.30
C PRO A 148 12.17 -14.28 -1.89
N VAL A 149 12.33 -13.12 -2.52
CA VAL A 149 13.57 -12.72 -3.20
C VAL A 149 14.68 -12.37 -2.19
N ALA A 150 14.33 -11.82 -1.03
CA ALA A 150 15.29 -11.41 -0.01
C ALA A 150 16.11 -12.60 0.51
N ALA A 151 15.45 -13.73 0.83
CA ALA A 151 16.12 -14.92 1.35
C ALA A 151 17.08 -15.54 0.32
N GLU A 152 16.68 -15.57 -0.95
CA GLU A 152 17.55 -16.05 -2.04
C GLU A 152 18.76 -15.13 -2.23
N ILE A 153 18.56 -13.81 -2.26
CA ILE A 153 19.65 -12.84 -2.39
C ILE A 153 20.60 -12.94 -1.20
N GLU A 154 20.09 -13.05 0.02
CA GLU A 154 20.92 -13.16 1.21
C GLU A 154 21.81 -14.40 1.16
N THR A 155 21.26 -15.55 0.73
CA THR A 155 22.02 -16.78 0.51
C THR A 155 23.13 -16.56 -0.52
N LEU A 156 22.82 -15.94 -1.67
CA LEU A 156 23.80 -15.63 -2.71
C LEU A 156 24.92 -14.69 -2.22
N ILE A 157 24.57 -13.66 -1.47
CA ILE A 157 25.54 -12.70 -0.91
C ILE A 157 26.48 -13.39 0.08
N HIS A 158 25.93 -14.27 0.92
CA HIS A 158 26.68 -15.07 1.87
C HIS A 158 27.65 -16.04 1.16
N ASP A 159 27.18 -16.77 0.15
CA ASP A 159 27.99 -17.76 -0.57
C ASP A 159 29.16 -17.13 -1.34
N VAL A 160 28.99 -15.90 -1.85
CA VAL A 160 30.06 -15.13 -2.50
C VAL A 160 30.99 -14.45 -1.48
N GLY A 161 30.64 -14.46 -0.19
CA GLY A 161 31.43 -13.85 0.88
C GLY A 161 31.46 -12.32 0.83
N LEU A 162 30.42 -11.68 0.26
CA LEU A 162 30.31 -10.22 0.23
C LEU A 162 29.85 -9.69 1.59
N HIS A 163 30.50 -8.62 2.07
CA HIS A 163 30.19 -8.01 3.36
C HIS A 163 30.09 -6.48 3.27
N GLY A 164 29.47 -5.87 4.29
CA GLY A 164 29.40 -4.41 4.45
C GLY A 164 28.74 -3.69 3.27
N ARG A 165 29.36 -2.61 2.80
CA ARG A 165 28.78 -1.77 1.72
C ARG A 165 28.69 -2.51 0.38
N ALA A 166 29.59 -3.45 0.12
CA ALA A 166 29.56 -4.23 -1.12
C ALA A 166 28.35 -5.17 -1.14
N ALA A 167 28.08 -5.86 -0.03
CA ALA A 167 26.87 -6.65 0.15
C ALA A 167 25.61 -5.78 -0.02
N GLN A 168 25.52 -4.64 0.65
CA GLN A 168 24.35 -3.73 0.55
C GLN A 168 24.07 -3.28 -0.90
N ARG A 169 25.12 -2.93 -1.65
CA ARG A 169 25.01 -2.54 -3.06
C ARG A 169 24.55 -3.71 -3.93
N ALA A 170 25.17 -4.88 -3.75
CA ALA A 170 24.81 -6.08 -4.50
C ALA A 170 23.38 -6.54 -4.19
N THR A 171 22.96 -6.55 -2.91
CA THR A 171 21.57 -6.83 -2.51
C THR A 171 20.59 -5.87 -3.16
N SER A 172 20.89 -4.57 -3.15
CA SER A 172 20.01 -3.55 -3.75
C SER A 172 19.88 -3.74 -5.26
N ALA A 173 21.01 -3.99 -5.95
CA ALA A 173 21.03 -4.21 -7.40
C ALA A 173 20.31 -5.50 -7.80
N LEU A 174 20.58 -6.62 -7.11
CA LEU A 174 19.91 -7.90 -7.35
C LEU A 174 18.41 -7.81 -7.07
N ARG A 175 18.00 -7.08 -6.03
CA ARG A 175 16.58 -6.87 -5.72
C ARG A 175 15.90 -6.07 -6.83
N GLN A 176 16.51 -4.96 -7.28
CA GLN A 176 15.98 -4.18 -8.40
C GLN A 176 15.89 -5.00 -9.68
N GLN A 177 16.91 -5.81 -9.98
CA GLN A 177 16.91 -6.66 -11.17
C GLN A 177 15.82 -7.73 -11.11
N ARG A 178 15.66 -8.41 -9.97
CA ARG A 178 14.69 -9.49 -9.80
C ARG A 178 13.25 -9.00 -9.74
N LEU A 179 13.03 -7.81 -9.20
CA LEU A 179 11.70 -7.22 -9.04
C LEU A 179 11.37 -6.21 -10.15
N ALA A 180 12.16 -6.14 -11.22
CA ALA A 180 11.94 -5.19 -12.31
C ALA A 180 10.54 -5.30 -12.91
N ASP A 181 10.04 -6.52 -13.09
CA ASP A 181 8.72 -6.80 -13.66
C ASP A 181 7.62 -6.96 -12.59
N ALA A 182 7.98 -6.89 -11.31
CA ALA A 182 7.03 -7.10 -10.23
C ALA A 182 6.07 -5.91 -10.11
N GLN A 183 4.77 -6.21 -10.15
CA GLN A 183 3.71 -5.22 -9.97
C GLN A 183 3.27 -5.16 -8.51
N ILE A 184 3.16 -3.94 -8.00
CA ILE A 184 2.70 -3.62 -6.65
C ILE A 184 1.29 -3.07 -6.76
N GLY A 185 0.32 -3.84 -6.26
CA GLY A 185 -1.08 -3.43 -6.18
C GLY A 185 -1.48 -2.95 -4.78
N GLY A 186 -2.77 -3.04 -4.47
CA GLY A 186 -3.29 -2.70 -3.13
C GLY A 186 -3.53 -1.21 -2.92
N VAL A 187 -3.50 -0.39 -3.98
CA VAL A 187 -3.82 1.04 -3.91
C VAL A 187 -5.10 1.32 -4.69
N TRP A 188 -6.05 2.00 -4.03
CA TRP A 188 -7.37 2.32 -4.55
C TRP A 188 -7.60 3.81 -4.50
N MET A 189 -7.61 4.48 -5.65
CA MET A 189 -7.88 5.92 -5.72
C MET A 189 -9.38 6.19 -5.78
N LEU A 190 -9.84 7.20 -5.05
CA LEU A 190 -11.23 7.63 -5.05
C LEU A 190 -11.40 8.92 -5.85
N ARG A 191 -12.50 9.00 -6.59
CA ARG A 191 -12.88 10.21 -7.32
C ARG A 191 -14.39 10.45 -7.28
N ALA A 192 -14.78 11.71 -7.48
CA ALA A 192 -16.16 12.05 -7.76
C ALA A 192 -16.45 11.87 -9.26
N PRO A 193 -17.62 11.34 -9.63
CA PRO A 193 -18.03 11.23 -11.03
C PRO A 193 -18.12 12.63 -11.67
N GLY A 194 -17.66 12.77 -12.91
CA GLY A 194 -17.76 14.01 -13.69
C GLY A 194 -16.76 15.13 -13.35
N HIS A 195 -15.94 15.00 -12.30
CA HIS A 195 -14.83 15.93 -12.05
C HIS A 195 -13.57 15.53 -12.84
N GLY A 196 -13.53 15.92 -14.12
CA GLY A 196 -12.31 16.26 -14.87
C GLY A 196 -11.35 15.13 -15.26
N GLU A 197 -11.42 14.73 -16.53
CA GLU A 197 -10.40 14.00 -17.32
C GLU A 197 -8.98 14.62 -17.33
N VAL A 198 -8.76 15.80 -16.73
CA VAL A 198 -7.62 16.67 -17.11
C VAL A 198 -6.34 16.49 -16.26
N ARG A 199 -6.32 15.63 -15.23
CA ARG A 199 -5.06 15.33 -14.48
C ARG A 199 -4.52 13.90 -14.64
N TRP A 200 -5.24 13.02 -15.32
CA TRP A 200 -4.85 11.62 -15.52
C TRP A 200 -4.08 11.37 -16.83
N SER A 201 -4.13 12.28 -17.80
CA SER A 201 -3.39 12.12 -19.05
C SER A 201 -1.87 12.15 -18.87
N ARG A 202 -1.34 12.86 -17.85
CA ARG A 202 0.09 12.77 -17.46
C ARG A 202 0.45 11.47 -16.73
N TRP A 203 -0.53 10.75 -16.21
CA TRP A 203 -0.35 9.44 -15.58
C TRP A 203 -0.25 8.33 -16.60
N LEU A 204 -1.12 8.36 -17.62
CA LEU A 204 -1.03 7.43 -18.74
C LEU A 204 0.30 7.53 -19.48
N THR A 205 0.90 8.73 -19.62
CA THR A 205 2.20 8.86 -20.29
C THR A 205 3.36 8.20 -19.52
N LEU A 206 3.24 8.04 -18.19
CA LEU A 206 4.27 7.37 -17.38
C LEU A 206 3.99 5.87 -17.16
N LEU A 207 2.73 5.43 -17.28
CA LEU A 207 2.34 4.01 -17.16
C LEU A 207 2.34 3.24 -18.49
N ILE A 208 2.47 3.90 -19.65
CA ILE A 208 2.62 3.21 -20.95
C ILE A 208 4.01 2.51 -21.08
N GLY A 209 4.92 2.74 -20.15
CA GLY A 209 6.08 1.87 -19.96
C GLY A 209 5.74 0.63 -19.12
N SER A 210 5.28 -0.43 -19.80
CA SER A 210 5.19 -1.83 -19.32
C SER A 210 3.84 -2.36 -18.82
N HIS A 211 3.16 -2.99 -19.78
CA HIS A 211 2.20 -4.11 -19.67
C HIS A 211 0.79 -3.84 -19.14
N VAL A 212 -0.12 -3.74 -20.12
CA VAL A 212 -1.53 -4.13 -20.03
C VAL A 212 -1.61 -5.53 -19.42
N ILE A 213 -2.00 -5.64 -18.15
CA ILE A 213 -2.51 -6.89 -17.60
C ILE A 213 -4.00 -6.94 -17.91
N GLU A 214 -4.28 -7.79 -18.87
CA GLU A 214 -5.55 -8.38 -19.26
C GLU A 214 -6.41 -8.71 -18.02
N GLN A 215 -7.34 -7.83 -17.65
CA GLN A 215 -8.46 -8.16 -16.76
C GLN A 215 -9.69 -8.50 -17.60
N GLN A 216 -9.65 -9.69 -18.21
CA GLN A 216 -10.85 -10.45 -18.57
C GLN A 216 -10.63 -11.89 -18.16
N CYS A 217 -11.27 -12.30 -17.06
CA CYS A 217 -11.72 -13.67 -16.81
C CYS A 217 -12.57 -13.69 -15.54
N SER A 218 -13.85 -13.33 -15.68
CA SER A 218 -14.96 -14.15 -15.17
C SER A 218 -16.26 -13.77 -15.85
#